data_AF-A0A6B2LPV8-F1
#
_entry.id   AF-A0A6B2LPV8-F1
#
_cell.length_a   1.000
_cell.length_b   1.000
_cell.length_c   1.000
_cell.angle_alpha   90.00
_cell.angle_beta   90.00
_cell.angle_gamma   90.00
#
_symmetry.space_group_name_H-M   'P 1'
#
loop_
_entity.id
_entity.type
_entity.pdbx_description
1 polymer ?
#
loop_
_entity_poly.entity_id
_entity_poly.type
_entity_poly.pdbx_seq_one_letter_code
_entity_poly.pdbx_strand_id
1 'polypeptide(L)'
;MNLKDMAPGLNKRKAIQTVVHEELVKMLDPGVPSWKPQKGQTNVVMLVGLQGSGKTTTATKMASYYKCKGWRPALVYCNTLKAGAFDQLAQNATRAKIPYYGSHSERDPISITQTGLDKFKEAGYDMILVDTSGRH
;
A
#
# COMPACT_ATOMS: atom_id res chain seq x y z
N MET A 1 -7.84 -33.55 13.90
CA MET A 1 -7.35 -34.06 15.21
C MET A 1 -8.57 -34.35 16.08
N ASN A 2 -8.73 -35.58 16.59
CA ASN A 2 -9.90 -35.95 17.40
C ASN A 2 -9.64 -35.53 18.86
N LEU A 3 -10.53 -34.73 19.46
CA LEU A 3 -10.40 -34.22 20.83
C LEU A 3 -10.33 -35.33 21.90
N LYS A 4 -10.71 -36.56 21.53
CA LYS A 4 -10.64 -37.75 22.38
C LYS A 4 -9.24 -38.37 22.50
N ASP A 5 -8.32 -38.00 21.60
CA ASP A 5 -6.96 -38.57 21.55
C ASP A 5 -5.92 -37.69 22.29
N MET A 6 -6.38 -36.67 23.02
CA MET A 6 -5.52 -35.72 23.72
C MET A 6 -5.03 -36.30 25.05
N ALA A 7 -3.73 -36.19 25.32
CA ALA A 7 -3.11 -36.74 26.53
C ALA A 7 -3.81 -36.27 27.83
N PRO A 8 -4.05 -37.17 28.80
CA PRO A 8 -4.63 -36.80 30.09
C PRO A 8 -3.72 -35.78 30.81
N GLY A 9 -4.31 -34.67 31.28
CA GLY A 9 -3.60 -33.54 31.91
C GLY A 9 -3.38 -32.32 31.01
N LEU A 10 -3.70 -32.42 29.72
CA LEU A 10 -3.60 -31.28 28.81
C LEU A 10 -4.77 -30.30 29.00
N ASN A 11 -4.47 -29.00 29.11
CA ASN A 11 -5.51 -27.97 29.18
C ASN A 11 -6.25 -27.89 27.83
N LYS A 12 -7.42 -28.55 27.75
CA LYS A 12 -8.23 -28.67 26.53
C LYS A 12 -8.54 -27.32 25.87
N ARG A 13 -8.79 -26.27 26.66
CA ARG A 13 -9.04 -24.92 26.15
C ARG A 13 -7.82 -24.38 25.40
N LYS A 14 -6.63 -24.52 25.99
CA LYS A 14 -5.38 -24.06 25.37
C LYS A 14 -5.11 -24.81 24.07
N ALA A 15 -5.37 -26.11 24.04
CA ALA A 15 -5.16 -26.89 22.83
C ALA A 15 -6.13 -26.55 21.69
N ILE A 16 -7.41 -26.32 22.00
CA ILE A 16 -8.36 -25.82 20.99
C ILE A 16 -7.90 -24.46 20.46
N GLN A 17 -7.46 -23.55 21.33
CA GLN A 17 -6.93 -22.25 20.90
C GLN A 17 -5.69 -22.38 20.00
N THR A 18 -4.77 -23.28 20.33
CA THR A 18 -3.59 -23.56 19.51
C THR A 18 -3.98 -24.06 18.12
N VAL A 19 -4.88 -25.04 18.03
CA VAL A 19 -5.33 -25.58 16.74
C VAL A 19 -6.03 -24.50 15.90
N VAL A 20 -6.93 -23.71 16.51
CA VAL A 20 -7.60 -22.61 15.79
C VAL A 20 -6.60 -21.57 15.30
N HIS A 21 -5.62 -21.20 16.13
CA HIS A 21 -4.57 -20.27 15.75
C HIS A 21 -3.73 -20.81 14.58
N GLU A 22 -3.31 -22.07 14.64
CA GLU A 22 -2.51 -22.71 13.60
C GLU A 22 -3.25 -22.75 12.25
N GLU A 23 -4.52 -23.13 12.25
CA GLU A 23 -5.33 -23.16 11.01
C GLU A 23 -5.57 -21.74 10.45
N LEU A 24 -5.76 -20.73 11.30
CA LEU A 24 -5.85 -19.34 10.86
C LEU A 24 -4.54 -18.84 10.25
N VAL A 25 -3.40 -19.14 10.88
CA VAL A 25 -2.07 -18.79 10.34
C VAL A 25 -1.86 -19.46 8.99
N LYS A 26 -2.18 -20.75 8.89
CA LYS A 26 -2.06 -21.51 7.64
C LYS A 26 -2.96 -20.96 6.52
N MET A 27 -4.15 -20.46 6.84
CA MET A 27 -5.05 -19.83 5.86
C MET A 27 -4.54 -18.48 5.39
N LEU A 28 -3.86 -17.72 6.25
CA LEU A 28 -3.38 -16.37 5.96
C LEU A 28 -1.98 -16.32 5.37
N ASP A 29 -1.18 -17.39 5.53
CA ASP A 29 0.17 -17.47 4.96
C ASP A 29 0.12 -17.78 3.46
N PRO A 30 0.50 -16.83 2.59
CA PRO A 30 0.46 -17.05 1.15
C PRO A 30 1.65 -17.87 0.64
N GLY A 31 2.61 -18.25 1.51
CA GLY A 31 3.82 -19.00 1.13
C GLY A 31 4.81 -18.23 0.27
N VAL A 32 4.58 -16.94 0.04
CA VAL A 32 5.43 -16.06 -0.78
C VAL A 32 5.96 -14.90 0.04
N PRO A 33 7.26 -14.54 -0.09
CA PRO A 33 7.83 -13.42 0.63
C PRO A 33 7.25 -12.09 0.13
N SER A 34 7.09 -11.13 1.04
CA SER A 34 6.72 -9.77 0.66
C SER A 34 7.78 -9.12 -0.21
N TRP A 35 7.34 -8.32 -1.18
CA TRP A 35 8.23 -7.48 -1.98
C TRP A 35 9.04 -6.52 -1.11
N LYS A 36 10.30 -6.26 -1.50
CA LYS A 36 11.20 -5.33 -0.82
C LYS A 36 11.77 -4.33 -1.83
N PRO A 37 11.82 -3.04 -1.48
CA PRO A 37 12.44 -2.03 -2.35
C PRO A 37 13.95 -2.23 -2.47
N GLN A 38 14.50 -1.92 -3.64
CA GLN A 38 15.91 -2.04 -3.95
C GLN A 38 16.58 -0.67 -3.90
N LYS A 39 17.75 -0.59 -3.23
CA LYS A 39 18.54 0.64 -3.16
C LYS A 39 19.28 0.88 -4.48
N GLY A 40 19.53 2.14 -4.80
CA GLY A 40 20.24 2.53 -6.05
C GLY A 40 19.36 2.58 -7.30
N GLN A 41 18.06 2.27 -7.18
CA GLN A 41 17.09 2.39 -8.26
C GLN A 41 15.79 3.04 -7.77
N THR A 42 15.02 3.59 -8.70
CA THR A 42 13.67 4.09 -8.39
C THR A 42 12.68 2.93 -8.31
N ASN A 43 12.06 2.76 -7.15
CA ASN A 43 11.01 1.77 -6.92
C ASN A 43 9.66 2.40 -7.22
N VAL A 44 8.90 1.85 -8.18
CA VAL A 44 7.55 2.32 -8.50
C VAL A 44 6.53 1.30 -7.98
N VAL A 45 5.59 1.75 -7.15
CA VAL A 45 4.55 0.89 -6.58
C VAL A 45 3.17 1.45 -6.91
N MET A 46 2.33 0.64 -7.55
CA MET A 46 0.97 1.01 -7.93
C MET A 46 -0.03 0.45 -6.91
N LEU A 47 -0.87 1.31 -6.36
CA LEU A 47 -1.95 0.89 -5.47
C LEU A 47 -3.21 0.65 -6.31
N VAL A 48 -3.71 -0.59 -6.25
CA VAL A 48 -4.92 -1.05 -6.95
C VAL A 48 -5.93 -1.63 -5.96
N GLY A 49 -7.21 -1.70 -6.36
CA GLY A 49 -8.27 -2.30 -5.55
C GLY A 49 -9.60 -1.56 -5.63
N LEU A 50 -10.59 -2.09 -4.91
CA LEU A 50 -11.98 -1.65 -4.98
C LEU A 50 -12.20 -0.19 -4.60
N GLN A 51 -13.32 0.38 -5.05
CA GLN A 51 -13.76 1.70 -4.56
C GLN A 51 -13.96 1.66 -3.04
N GLY A 52 -13.41 2.66 -2.33
CA GLY A 52 -13.51 2.75 -0.87
C GLY A 52 -12.52 1.86 -0.09
N SER A 53 -11.66 1.07 -0.74
CA SER A 53 -10.69 0.21 -0.04
C SER A 53 -9.54 0.95 0.68
N GLY A 54 -9.50 2.28 0.59
CA GLY A 54 -8.52 3.12 1.31
C GLY A 54 -7.20 3.38 0.57
N LYS A 55 -7.09 3.14 -0.74
CA LYS A 55 -5.87 3.36 -1.55
C LYS A 55 -5.17 4.69 -1.29
N THR A 56 -5.86 5.81 -1.43
CA THR A 56 -5.29 7.17 -1.23
C THR A 56 -4.69 7.38 0.15
N THR A 57 -5.38 6.90 1.20
CA THR A 57 -4.88 6.95 2.58
C THR A 57 -3.67 6.05 2.76
N THR A 58 -3.74 4.83 2.22
CA THR A 58 -2.66 3.84 2.28
C THR A 58 -1.41 4.32 1.54
N ALA A 59 -1.55 4.97 0.37
CA ALA A 59 -0.44 5.57 -0.37
C ALA A 59 0.31 6.57 0.51
N THR A 60 -0.39 7.50 1.16
CA THR A 60 0.25 8.49 2.04
C THR A 60 0.91 7.82 3.25
N LYS A 61 0.25 6.84 3.88
CA LYS A 61 0.81 6.08 5.02
C LYS A 61 2.08 5.33 4.64
N MET A 62 2.06 4.65 3.49
CA MET A 62 3.20 3.89 2.97
C MET A 62 4.36 4.82 2.62
N ALA A 63 4.10 5.97 2.00
CA ALA A 63 5.12 6.96 1.74
C ALA A 63 5.72 7.49 3.05
N SER A 64 4.90 7.81 4.06
CA SER A 64 5.40 8.24 5.38
C SER A 64 6.27 7.17 6.05
N TYR A 65 5.83 5.91 6.00
CA TYR A 65 6.58 4.76 6.52
C TYR A 65 7.95 4.61 5.86
N TYR A 66 8.03 4.70 4.53
CA TYR A 66 9.30 4.60 3.82
C TYR A 66 10.19 5.84 4.00
N LYS A 67 9.60 7.02 4.16
CA LYS A 67 10.33 8.24 4.54
C LYS A 67 11.07 8.06 5.87
N CYS A 68 10.39 7.51 6.89
CA CYS A 68 11.01 7.19 8.18
C CYS A 68 12.14 6.15 8.08
N LYS A 69 12.15 5.34 7.02
CA LYS A 69 13.20 4.36 6.72
C LYS A 69 14.31 4.90 5.82
N GLY A 70 14.38 6.21 5.62
CA GLY A 70 15.43 6.87 4.83
C GLY A 70 15.28 6.71 3.32
N TRP A 71 14.08 6.43 2.83
CA TRP A 71 13.75 6.57 1.41
C TRP A 71 13.31 8.00 1.12
N ARG A 72 13.33 8.37 -0.16
CA ARG A 72 12.80 9.62 -0.71
C ARG A 72 11.50 9.30 -1.47
N PRO A 73 10.35 9.28 -0.77
CA PRO A 73 9.09 8.94 -1.39
C PRO A 73 8.41 10.13 -2.05
N ALA A 74 7.68 9.86 -3.12
CA ALA A 74 6.76 10.78 -3.78
C ALA A 74 5.46 10.09 -4.19
N LEU A 75 4.38 10.87 -4.30
CA LEU A 75 3.05 10.38 -4.67
C LEU A 75 2.65 10.85 -6.06
N VAL A 76 2.06 9.98 -6.86
CA VAL A 76 1.45 10.33 -8.15
C VAL A 76 -0.03 9.93 -8.09
N TYR A 77 -0.92 10.88 -8.30
CA TYR A 77 -2.37 10.67 -8.21
C TYR A 77 -2.99 10.60 -9.61
N CYS A 78 -3.55 9.44 -9.96
CA CYS A 78 -4.01 9.14 -11.32
C CYS A 78 -5.53 8.93 -11.41
N ASN A 79 -6.31 9.38 -10.43
CA ASN A 79 -7.76 9.25 -10.46
C ASN A 79 -8.41 10.54 -10.99
N THR A 80 -8.68 10.54 -12.29
CA THR A 80 -9.27 11.66 -13.05
C THR A 80 -10.80 11.65 -13.07
N LEU A 81 -11.43 10.62 -12.50
CA LEU A 81 -12.88 10.42 -12.57
C LEU A 81 -13.64 11.08 -11.41
N LYS A 82 -12.97 11.36 -10.29
CA LYS A 82 -13.61 11.86 -9.07
C LYS A 82 -13.18 13.29 -8.77
N ALA A 83 -14.10 14.24 -8.94
CA ALA A 83 -13.90 15.63 -8.55
C ALA A 83 -13.53 15.75 -7.06
N GLY A 84 -12.57 16.62 -6.73
CA GLY A 84 -12.10 16.87 -5.36
C GLY A 84 -11.26 15.76 -4.72
N ALA A 85 -11.07 14.62 -5.39
CA ALA A 85 -10.33 13.51 -4.80
C ALA A 85 -8.80 13.70 -4.86
N PHE A 86 -8.30 14.53 -5.78
CA PHE A 86 -6.91 15.00 -5.74
C PHE A 86 -6.65 15.86 -4.51
N ASP A 87 -7.59 16.72 -4.10
CA ASP A 87 -7.44 17.58 -2.92
C ASP A 87 -7.26 16.76 -1.64
N GLN A 88 -7.94 15.61 -1.54
CA GLN A 88 -7.74 14.68 -0.43
C GLN A 88 -6.29 14.16 -0.38
N LEU A 89 -5.72 13.74 -1.51
CA LEU A 89 -4.33 13.32 -1.56
C LEU A 89 -3.40 14.49 -1.24
N ALA A 90 -3.62 15.66 -1.84
CA ALA A 90 -2.80 16.85 -1.63
C ALA A 90 -2.75 17.27 -0.14
N GLN A 91 -3.89 17.27 0.56
CA GLN A 91 -3.96 17.57 1.99
C GLN A 91 -3.19 16.54 2.82
N ASN A 92 -3.37 15.25 2.55
CA ASN A 92 -2.68 14.17 3.25
C ASN A 92 -1.16 14.24 3.02
N ALA A 93 -0.73 14.43 1.78
CA ALA A 93 0.66 14.52 1.37
C ALA A 93 1.34 15.75 1.98
N THR A 94 0.66 16.90 1.96
CA THR A 94 1.14 18.15 2.58
C THR A 94 1.37 17.96 4.08
N ARG A 95 0.39 17.37 4.79
CA ARG A 95 0.52 17.06 6.23
C ARG A 95 1.69 16.13 6.53
N ALA A 96 1.92 15.14 5.67
CA ALA A 96 3.04 14.20 5.81
C ALA A 96 4.39 14.77 5.28
N LYS A 97 4.38 15.97 4.69
CA LYS A 97 5.53 16.59 4.00
C LYS A 97 6.09 15.67 2.92
N ILE A 98 5.21 15.12 2.09
CA ILE A 98 5.53 14.19 0.99
C ILE A 98 5.21 14.90 -0.31
N PRO A 99 6.17 15.03 -1.24
CA PRO A 99 5.93 15.57 -2.57
C PRO A 99 4.89 14.77 -3.33
N TYR A 100 4.03 15.46 -4.07
CA TYR A 100 2.97 14.83 -4.84
C TYR A 100 2.82 15.47 -6.22
N TYR A 101 2.30 14.69 -7.15
CA TYR A 101 1.94 15.12 -8.50
C TYR A 101 0.54 14.61 -8.83
N GLY A 102 -0.21 15.45 -9.55
CA GLY A 102 -1.52 15.15 -10.09
C GLY A 102 -2.01 16.37 -10.87
N SER A 103 -3.14 16.23 -11.53
CA SER A 103 -3.70 17.29 -12.38
C SER A 103 -5.19 17.46 -12.14
N HIS A 104 -5.65 18.71 -12.10
CA HIS A 104 -7.06 19.06 -12.09
C HIS A 104 -7.66 19.11 -13.50
N SER A 105 -6.82 19.35 -14.52
CA SER A 105 -7.25 19.59 -15.91
C SER A 105 -7.01 18.39 -16.82
N GLU A 106 -5.93 17.65 -16.61
CA GLU A 106 -5.63 16.44 -17.38
C GLU A 106 -6.57 15.31 -16.97
N ARG A 107 -7.14 14.64 -17.97
CA ARG A 107 -8.12 13.56 -17.79
C ARG A 107 -7.54 12.20 -18.14
N ASP A 108 -6.45 12.15 -18.90
CA ASP A 108 -5.77 10.90 -19.21
C ASP A 108 -4.88 10.45 -18.03
N PRO A 109 -5.23 9.34 -17.35
CA PRO A 109 -4.41 8.82 -16.26
C PRO A 109 -3.02 8.37 -16.73
N ILE A 110 -2.84 8.01 -18.00
CA ILE A 110 -1.55 7.59 -18.55
C ILE A 110 -0.61 8.79 -18.61
N SER A 111 -1.04 9.89 -19.23
CA SER A 111 -0.33 11.18 -19.28
C SER A 111 0.10 11.67 -17.89
N ILE A 112 -0.80 11.65 -16.90
CA ILE A 112 -0.51 12.06 -15.52
C ILE A 112 0.55 11.14 -14.89
N THR A 113 0.40 9.83 -15.08
CA THR A 113 1.34 8.86 -14.51
C THR A 113 2.74 9.08 -15.09
N GLN A 114 2.84 9.19 -16.41
CA GLN A 114 4.12 9.35 -17.10
C GLN A 114 4.84 10.63 -16.65
N THR A 115 4.14 11.76 -16.69
CA THR A 115 4.70 13.05 -16.26
C THR A 115 5.12 13.03 -14.79
N GLY A 116 4.33 12.42 -13.92
CA GLY A 116 4.66 12.28 -12.50
C GLY A 116 5.88 11.39 -12.25
N LEU A 117 5.98 10.27 -12.96
CA LEU A 117 7.13 9.37 -12.87
C LEU A 117 8.41 10.05 -13.34
N ASP A 118 8.39 10.72 -14.48
CA ASP A 118 9.56 11.37 -15.06
C ASP A 118 10.06 12.50 -14.14
N LYS A 119 9.13 13.37 -13.68
CA LYS A 119 9.43 14.44 -12.72
C LYS A 119 10.14 13.92 -11.45
N PHE A 120 9.66 12.83 -10.88
CA PHE A 120 10.22 12.31 -9.62
C PHE A 120 11.47 11.48 -9.82
N LYS A 121 11.62 10.78 -10.94
CA LYS A 121 12.87 10.11 -11.32
C LYS A 121 13.99 11.13 -11.52
N GLU A 122 13.74 12.19 -12.29
CA GLU A 122 14.70 13.27 -12.54
C GLU A 122 15.10 13.99 -11.25
N ALA A 123 14.16 14.19 -10.32
CA ALA A 123 14.43 14.80 -9.02
C ALA A 123 15.09 13.82 -7.99
N GLY A 124 15.39 12.59 -8.40
CA GLY A 124 16.11 11.58 -7.61
C GLY A 124 15.30 10.95 -6.48
N TYR A 125 13.96 10.89 -6.60
CA TYR A 125 13.12 10.11 -5.68
C TYR A 125 13.26 8.61 -5.97
N ASP A 126 13.45 7.83 -4.92
CA ASP A 126 13.77 6.40 -5.00
C ASP A 126 12.56 5.49 -4.66
N MET A 127 11.41 6.10 -4.31
CA MET A 127 10.15 5.43 -4.01
C MET A 127 8.98 6.26 -4.56
N ILE A 128 8.32 5.81 -5.62
CA ILE A 128 7.18 6.51 -6.20
C ILE A 128 5.93 5.65 -6.03
N LEU A 129 4.93 6.18 -5.31
CA LEU A 129 3.66 5.50 -5.11
C LEU A 129 2.59 6.11 -6.02
N VAL A 130 2.00 5.26 -6.87
CA VAL A 130 0.96 5.62 -7.82
C VAL A 130 -0.39 5.26 -7.23
N ASP A 131 -1.19 6.27 -6.88
CA ASP A 131 -2.56 6.11 -6.37
C ASP A 131 -3.55 6.11 -7.54
N THR A 132 -4.31 5.02 -7.68
CA THR A 132 -5.25 4.85 -8.80
C THR A 132 -6.70 4.95 -8.36
N SER A 133 -7.60 5.14 -9.33
CA SER A 133 -9.04 5.10 -9.08
C SER A 133 -9.47 3.71 -8.59
N GLY A 134 -10.50 3.68 -7.73
CA GLY A 134 -11.15 2.42 -7.41
C GLY A 134 -11.94 1.89 -8.59
N ARG A 135 -11.95 0.57 -8.75
CA ARG A 135 -12.75 -0.14 -9.75
C ARG A 135 -13.68 -1.14 -9.04
N HIS A 136 -14.67 -1.69 -9.76
CA HIS A 136 -15.66 -2.63 -9.24
C HIS A 136 -15.24 -4.07 -9.52
#